data_AF-B4NSF7-F1
#
_entry.id   AF-B4NSF7-F1
#
_cell.length_a   1.000
_cell.length_b   1.000
_cell.length_c   1.000
_cell.angle_alpha   90.00
_cell.angle_beta   90.00
_cell.angle_gamma   90.00
#
_symmetry.space_group_name_H-M   'P 1'
#
loop_
_entity.id
_entity.type
_entity.pdbx_description
1 polymer ?
#
loop_
_entity_poly.entity_id
_entity_poly.type
_entity_poly.pdbx_seq_one_letter_code
_entity_poly.pdbx_strand_id
1 'polypeptide(L)'
;MSKVGVVQLQRRLDGLLAFLNPHWDFVNCHMVNYLTDHHWEGFLSETLKSEIAGKEDVALAIEDLFWKTDESVRFPAWCEFLGKSKQERLALHPELLTSVEELIEGQENSTQLSIREFMSAKKCHEVELAAALVDQLVKNSGRECFIVDAGDGKGYLSSRLALQYGHRVLGIDANAANTENALNRNRKLQT
;
A
#
# COMPACT_ATOMS: atom_id res chain seq x y z
N MET A 1 -16.04 14.50 -5.05
CA MET A 1 -15.72 14.31 -3.62
C MET A 1 -16.90 13.68 -2.89
N SER A 2 -16.95 12.36 -2.85
CA SER A 2 -17.86 11.62 -1.96
C SER A 2 -17.49 11.99 -0.52
N LYS A 3 -18.32 12.80 0.15
CA LYS A 3 -18.13 13.11 1.57
C LYS A 3 -18.69 11.97 2.39
N VAL A 4 -18.00 10.83 2.41
CA VAL A 4 -18.24 9.86 3.48
C VAL A 4 -18.00 10.58 4.80
N GLY A 5 -19.05 10.67 5.61
CA GLY A 5 -18.95 11.30 6.92
C GLY A 5 -18.02 10.49 7.83
N VAL A 6 -17.33 11.15 8.76
CA VAL A 6 -16.48 10.51 9.78
C VAL A 6 -17.20 9.34 10.47
N VAL A 7 -18.52 9.44 10.66
CA VAL A 7 -19.37 8.39 11.24
C VAL A 7 -19.41 7.11 10.38
N GLN A 8 -19.46 7.23 9.06
CA GLN A 8 -19.49 6.07 8.17
C GLN A 8 -18.11 5.40 8.09
N LEU A 9 -17.02 6.19 8.10
CA LEU A 9 -15.66 5.66 8.24
C LEU A 9 -15.51 4.90 9.56
N GLN A 10 -15.94 5.49 10.67
CA GLN A 10 -15.88 4.87 11.98
C GLN A 10 -16.66 3.55 12.01
N ARG A 11 -17.91 3.56 11.53
CA ARG A 11 -18.74 2.35 11.45
C ARG A 11 -18.06 1.24 10.63
N ARG A 12 -17.37 1.59 9.54
CA ARG A 12 -16.63 0.62 8.73
C ARG A 12 -15.45 0.05 9.49
N LEU A 13 -14.64 0.91 10.13
CA LEU A 13 -13.51 0.48 10.94
C LEU A 13 -13.96 -0.41 12.09
N ASP A 14 -15.04 -0.07 12.78
CA ASP A 14 -15.63 -0.89 13.85
C ASP A 14 -16.07 -2.27 13.32
N GLY A 15 -16.69 -2.31 12.13
CA GLY A 15 -17.06 -3.56 11.47
C GLY A 15 -15.86 -4.43 11.10
N LEU A 16 -14.81 -3.81 10.53
CA LEU A 16 -13.56 -4.49 10.20
C LEU A 16 -12.88 -5.03 11.47
N LEU A 17 -12.82 -4.23 12.54
CA LEU A 17 -12.27 -4.66 13.82
C LEU A 17 -13.07 -5.82 14.41
N ALA A 18 -14.41 -5.77 14.35
CA ALA A 18 -15.26 -6.86 14.80
C ALA A 18 -15.02 -8.15 14.01
N PHE A 19 -14.79 -8.05 12.69
CA PHE A 19 -14.43 -9.20 11.85
C PHE A 19 -13.03 -9.74 12.16
N LEU A 20 -12.05 -8.87 12.39
CA LEU A 20 -10.67 -9.27 12.66
C LEU A 20 -10.46 -9.79 14.08
N ASN A 21 -11.28 -9.37 15.05
CA ASN A 21 -11.09 -9.68 16.46
C ASN A 21 -10.98 -11.20 16.76
N PRO A 22 -11.81 -12.10 16.19
CA PRO A 22 -11.64 -13.55 16.35
C PRO A 22 -10.35 -14.12 15.75
N HIS A 23 -9.73 -13.39 14.82
CA HIS A 23 -8.52 -13.78 14.10
C HIS A 23 -7.30 -12.94 14.50
N TRP A 24 -7.41 -12.12 15.56
CA TRP A 24 -6.44 -11.07 15.88
C TRP A 24 -5.04 -11.62 16.14
N ASP A 25 -4.96 -12.73 16.88
CA ASP A 25 -3.68 -13.38 17.19
C ASP A 25 -3.03 -13.95 15.93
N PHE A 26 -3.82 -14.47 14.99
CA PHE A 26 -3.32 -14.97 13.71
C PHE A 26 -2.81 -13.84 12.81
N VAL A 27 -3.55 -12.74 12.71
CA VAL A 27 -3.19 -11.57 11.88
C VAL A 27 -1.90 -10.90 12.37
N ASN A 28 -1.66 -10.92 13.69
CA ASN A 28 -0.48 -10.32 14.31
C ASN A 28 0.66 -11.31 14.58
N CYS A 29 0.56 -12.54 14.08
CA CYS A 29 1.58 -13.54 14.33
C CYS A 29 2.83 -13.33 13.46
N HIS A 30 4.01 -13.62 14.02
CA HIS A 30 5.24 -13.61 13.24
C HIS A 30 5.32 -14.88 12.37
N MET A 31 5.79 -14.77 11.12
CA MET A 31 5.84 -15.90 10.18
C MET A 31 6.64 -17.09 10.73
N VAL A 32 7.69 -16.84 11.52
CA VAL A 32 8.47 -17.91 12.17
C VAL A 32 7.61 -18.68 13.16
N ASN A 33 6.78 -17.98 13.93
CA ASN A 33 5.89 -18.58 14.94
C ASN A 33 4.84 -19.47 14.29
N TYR A 34 4.50 -19.24 13.02
CA TYR A 34 3.61 -20.13 12.29
C TYR A 34 4.09 -21.59 12.32
N LEU A 35 5.40 -21.79 12.20
CA LEU A 35 6.02 -23.12 12.23
C LEU A 35 6.35 -23.57 13.66
N THR A 36 6.84 -22.68 14.52
CA THR A 36 7.30 -23.07 15.86
C THR A 36 6.17 -23.29 16.85
N ASP A 37 5.06 -22.57 16.69
CA ASP A 37 3.96 -22.53 17.67
C ASP A 37 2.71 -23.24 17.12
N HIS A 38 2.87 -24.04 16.06
CA HIS A 38 1.80 -24.85 15.46
C HIS A 38 0.52 -24.05 15.12
N HIS A 39 0.67 -22.84 14.59
CA HIS A 39 -0.45 -21.93 14.32
C HIS A 39 -1.53 -22.51 13.41
N TRP A 40 -1.17 -23.40 12.50
CA TRP A 40 -2.14 -24.16 11.70
C TRP A 40 -3.14 -24.89 12.60
N GLU A 41 -2.67 -25.52 13.68
CA GLU A 41 -3.50 -26.30 14.60
C GLU A 41 -4.31 -25.40 15.53
N GLY A 42 -3.72 -24.30 15.99
CA GLY A 42 -4.29 -23.42 17.02
C GLY A 42 -5.25 -22.35 16.51
N PHE A 43 -5.05 -21.79 15.32
CA PHE A 43 -5.83 -20.64 14.84
C PHE A 43 -6.92 -20.99 13.82
N LEU A 44 -6.87 -22.18 13.23
CA LEU A 44 -7.87 -22.61 12.25
C LEU A 44 -8.89 -23.56 12.87
N SER A 45 -10.14 -23.35 12.51
CA SER A 45 -11.22 -24.28 12.87
C SER A 45 -10.96 -25.68 12.29
N GLU A 46 -11.44 -26.72 12.98
CA GLU A 46 -11.37 -28.10 12.48
C GLU A 46 -11.97 -28.27 11.08
N THR A 47 -13.03 -27.53 10.76
CA THR A 47 -13.66 -27.56 9.44
C THR A 47 -12.68 -27.14 8.34
N LEU A 48 -12.04 -25.98 8.49
CA LEU A 48 -11.04 -25.49 7.53
C LEU A 48 -9.82 -26.41 7.42
N LYS A 49 -9.37 -26.98 8.56
CA LYS A 49 -8.26 -27.94 8.59
C LYS A 49 -8.60 -29.24 7.87
N SER A 50 -9.83 -29.74 8.03
CA SER A 50 -10.27 -30.99 7.41
C SER A 50 -10.32 -30.95 5.89
N GLU A 51 -10.53 -29.76 5.31
CA GLU A 51 -10.54 -29.56 3.86
C GLU A 51 -9.13 -29.56 3.25
N ILE A 52 -8.09 -29.30 4.04
CA ILE A 52 -6.69 -29.29 3.60
C ILE A 52 -5.87 -30.18 4.53
N ALA A 53 -5.92 -31.49 4.28
CA ALA A 53 -5.28 -32.50 5.14
C ALA A 53 -3.85 -32.84 4.71
N GLY A 54 -3.46 -32.48 3.48
CA GLY A 54 -2.16 -32.85 2.92
C GLY A 54 -1.66 -31.90 1.83
N LYS A 55 -0.46 -32.20 1.34
CA LYS A 55 0.24 -31.38 0.33
C LYS A 55 -0.54 -31.31 -0.98
N GLU A 56 -1.19 -32.40 -1.37
CA GLU A 56 -2.02 -32.48 -2.58
C GLU A 56 -3.22 -31.54 -2.48
N ASP A 57 -3.88 -31.48 -1.31
CA ASP A 57 -5.01 -30.58 -1.07
C ASP A 57 -4.57 -29.12 -1.09
N VAL A 58 -3.37 -28.80 -0.56
CA VAL A 58 -2.82 -27.43 -0.64
C VAL A 58 -2.67 -26.98 -2.09
N ALA A 59 -2.08 -27.83 -2.95
CA ALA A 59 -1.88 -27.48 -4.36
C ALA A 59 -3.22 -27.26 -5.08
N LEU A 60 -4.21 -28.10 -4.80
CA LEU A 60 -5.54 -28.01 -5.39
C LEU A 60 -6.32 -26.82 -4.84
N ALA A 61 -6.16 -26.49 -3.55
CA ALA A 61 -6.76 -25.31 -2.94
C ALA A 61 -6.20 -24.02 -3.55
N ILE A 62 -4.89 -23.95 -3.82
CA ILE A 62 -4.28 -22.80 -4.50
C ILE A 62 -4.91 -22.60 -5.89
N GLU A 63 -5.02 -23.68 -6.67
CA GLU A 63 -5.61 -23.64 -8.00
C GLU A 63 -7.09 -23.24 -7.96
N ASP A 64 -7.88 -23.92 -7.13
CA ASP A 64 -9.33 -23.76 -7.08
C ASP A 64 -9.78 -22.45 -6.44
N LEU A 65 -9.10 -21.98 -5.38
CA LEU A 65 -9.56 -20.82 -4.62
C LEU A 65 -9.03 -19.48 -5.16
N PHE A 66 -7.87 -19.50 -5.84
CA PHE A 66 -7.18 -18.27 -6.25
C PHE A 66 -7.01 -18.12 -7.77
N TRP A 67 -6.97 -19.21 -8.53
CA TRP A 67 -6.78 -19.15 -9.99
C TRP A 67 -8.05 -19.41 -10.79
N LYS A 68 -8.96 -20.26 -10.28
CA LYS A 68 -10.28 -20.45 -10.89
C LYS A 68 -11.23 -19.30 -10.52
N THR A 69 -12.11 -18.96 -11.46
CA THR A 69 -13.14 -17.93 -11.28
C THR A 69 -14.44 -18.47 -10.71
N ASP A 70 -14.65 -19.79 -10.80
CA ASP A 70 -15.86 -20.45 -10.32
C ASP A 70 -15.73 -20.83 -8.84
N GLU A 71 -16.86 -20.91 -8.13
CA GLU A 71 -16.87 -21.34 -6.73
C GLU A 71 -16.39 -22.79 -6.62
N SER A 72 -15.38 -23.03 -5.77
CA SER A 72 -14.89 -24.39 -5.54
C SER A 72 -15.92 -25.19 -4.73
N VAL A 73 -16.35 -26.31 -5.30
CA VAL A 73 -17.20 -27.32 -4.62
C VAL A 73 -16.37 -28.13 -3.61
N ARG A 74 -15.04 -28.17 -3.78
CA ARG A 74 -14.14 -29.01 -2.98
C ARG A 74 -13.74 -28.37 -1.64
N PHE A 75 -13.65 -27.05 -1.60
CA PHE A 75 -13.21 -26.31 -0.41
C PHE A 75 -14.28 -25.31 0.06
N PRO A 76 -15.51 -25.77 0.38
CA PRO A 76 -16.64 -24.88 0.67
C PRO A 76 -16.41 -24.01 1.91
N ALA A 77 -15.78 -24.51 2.97
CA ALA A 77 -15.50 -23.71 4.16
C ALA A 77 -14.45 -22.62 3.87
N TRP A 78 -13.42 -22.94 3.06
CA TRP A 78 -12.47 -21.93 2.60
C TRP A 78 -13.11 -20.90 1.65
N CYS A 79 -14.00 -21.32 0.75
CA CYS A 79 -14.79 -20.42 -0.09
C CYS A 79 -15.59 -19.43 0.75
N GLU A 80 -16.29 -19.92 1.78
CA GLU A 80 -17.07 -19.08 2.70
C GLU A 80 -16.17 -18.10 3.46
N PHE A 81 -15.07 -18.59 4.03
CA PHE A 81 -14.12 -17.78 4.78
C PHE A 81 -13.48 -16.69 3.91
N LEU A 82 -13.02 -17.05 2.71
CA LEU A 82 -12.45 -16.10 1.75
C LEU A 82 -13.51 -15.14 1.23
N GLY A 83 -14.76 -15.57 1.05
CA GLY A 83 -15.89 -14.72 0.68
C GLY A 83 -16.15 -13.63 1.72
N LYS A 84 -16.25 -14.02 3.00
CA LYS A 84 -16.37 -13.08 4.12
C LYS A 84 -15.18 -12.12 4.20
N SER A 85 -13.95 -12.65 4.08
CA SER A 85 -12.73 -11.83 4.08
C SER A 85 -12.64 -10.88 2.88
N LYS A 86 -13.16 -11.28 1.71
CA LYS A 86 -13.20 -10.46 0.49
C LYS A 86 -14.08 -9.23 0.70
N GLN A 87 -15.23 -9.38 1.36
CA GLN A 87 -16.15 -8.27 1.69
C GLN A 87 -15.46 -7.19 2.53
N GLU A 88 -14.43 -7.57 3.29
CA GLU A 88 -13.68 -6.64 4.12
C GLU A 88 -12.61 -5.83 3.35
N ARG A 89 -12.36 -6.15 2.08
CA ARG A 89 -11.36 -5.47 1.25
C ARG A 89 -11.77 -4.03 0.95
N LEU A 90 -10.80 -3.13 1.11
CA LEU A 90 -10.97 -1.71 0.82
C LEU A 90 -11.49 -1.40 -0.59
N ALA A 91 -11.10 -2.21 -1.60
CA ALA A 91 -11.56 -2.07 -2.98
C ALA A 91 -13.08 -2.24 -3.18
N LEU A 92 -13.78 -2.89 -2.23
CA LEU A 92 -15.25 -3.01 -2.26
C LEU A 92 -15.97 -1.86 -1.57
N HIS A 93 -15.22 -0.90 -1.03
CA HIS A 93 -15.76 0.30 -0.38
C HIS A 93 -15.17 1.57 -1.02
N PRO A 94 -15.32 1.74 -2.36
CA PRO A 94 -14.74 2.87 -3.10
C PRO A 94 -15.26 4.23 -2.63
N GLU A 95 -16.40 4.26 -1.94
CA GLU A 95 -16.95 5.48 -1.36
C GLU A 95 -16.08 6.05 -0.23
N LEU A 96 -15.33 5.19 0.49
CA LEU A 96 -14.62 5.56 1.72
C LEU A 96 -13.35 6.35 1.48
N LEU A 97 -12.65 6.08 0.38
CA LEU A 97 -11.35 6.67 0.08
C LEU A 97 -11.32 7.19 -1.35
N THR A 98 -10.67 8.33 -1.51
CA THR A 98 -10.28 8.84 -2.83
C THR A 98 -9.11 8.01 -3.33
N SER A 99 -9.19 7.53 -4.58
CA SER A 99 -8.07 6.82 -5.20
C SER A 99 -6.88 7.77 -5.42
N VAL A 100 -5.69 7.20 -5.60
CA VAL A 100 -4.50 8.02 -5.91
C VAL A 100 -4.69 8.72 -7.26
N GLU A 101 -5.30 8.03 -8.22
CA GLU A 101 -5.63 8.54 -9.54
C GLU A 101 -6.59 9.73 -9.43
N GLU A 102 -7.70 9.59 -8.71
CA GLU A 102 -8.67 10.68 -8.48
C GLU A 102 -8.06 11.88 -7.74
N LEU A 103 -7.10 11.63 -6.85
CA LEU A 103 -6.42 12.69 -6.10
C LEU A 103 -5.41 13.45 -6.95
N ILE A 104 -4.82 12.79 -7.95
CA ILE A 104 -3.85 13.38 -8.89
C ILE A 104 -4.55 13.94 -10.15
N GLU A 105 -5.74 13.46 -10.48
CA GLU A 105 -6.59 13.95 -11.58
C GLU A 105 -6.83 15.46 -11.45
N GLY A 106 -6.41 16.21 -12.48
CA GLY A 106 -6.40 17.68 -12.49
C GLY A 106 -5.04 18.31 -12.79
N GLN A 107 -3.95 17.52 -12.88
CA GLN A 107 -2.65 18.00 -13.36
C GLN A 107 -2.52 17.90 -14.89
N GLU A 108 -3.29 18.71 -15.62
CA GLU A 108 -2.85 19.13 -16.95
C GLU A 108 -1.91 20.33 -16.80
N ASN A 109 -0.66 20.17 -17.23
CA ASN A 109 0.33 21.24 -17.47
C ASN A 109 1.08 21.83 -16.25
N SER A 110 1.64 21.01 -15.35
CA SER A 110 2.88 21.46 -14.70
C SER A 110 4.04 21.20 -15.66
N THR A 111 4.83 22.24 -15.97
CA THR A 111 6.03 22.14 -16.80
C THR A 111 6.90 21.00 -16.29
N GLN A 112 6.90 19.88 -17.00
CA GLN A 112 7.71 18.72 -16.65
C GLN A 112 9.18 19.13 -16.76
N LEU A 113 9.83 19.38 -15.62
CA LEU A 113 11.27 19.42 -15.58
C LEU A 113 11.77 18.06 -16.08
N SER A 114 12.56 18.06 -17.15
CA SER A 114 13.14 16.84 -17.71
C SER A 114 14.27 16.33 -16.81
N ILE A 115 13.94 15.96 -15.57
CA ILE A 115 14.83 15.24 -14.64
C ILE A 115 14.93 13.75 -15.08
N ARG A 116 14.80 13.47 -16.38
CA ARG A 116 14.79 12.13 -16.96
C ARG A 116 16.19 11.56 -17.15
N GLU A 117 17.21 12.41 -17.24
CA GLU A 117 18.57 12.01 -17.65
C GLU A 117 19.32 11.11 -16.65
N PHE A 118 18.72 10.75 -15.50
CA PHE A 118 19.41 10.02 -14.44
C PHE A 118 18.58 8.90 -13.79
N MET A 119 17.47 8.47 -14.41
CA MET A 119 16.59 7.43 -13.89
C MET A 119 16.19 6.44 -14.98
N SER A 120 15.93 5.19 -14.59
CA SER A 120 15.20 4.27 -15.47
C SER A 120 13.77 4.79 -15.69
N ALA A 121 13.16 4.42 -16.82
CA ALA A 121 11.78 4.84 -17.13
C ALA A 121 10.79 4.49 -16.01
N LYS A 122 10.91 3.28 -15.44
CA LYS A 122 10.09 2.85 -14.30
C LYS A 122 10.28 3.74 -13.07
N LYS A 123 11.54 4.00 -12.68
CA LYS A 123 11.83 4.83 -11.51
C LYS A 123 11.37 6.27 -11.72
N CYS A 124 11.50 6.80 -12.94
CA CYS A 124 10.99 8.13 -13.27
C CYS A 124 9.49 8.21 -13.06
N HIS A 125 8.73 7.24 -13.59
CA HIS A 125 7.27 7.19 -13.45
C HIS A 125 6.81 7.08 -11.98
N GLU A 126 7.43 6.19 -11.20
CA GLU A 126 7.14 6.08 -9.76
C GLU A 126 7.37 7.42 -9.02
N VAL A 127 8.48 8.10 -9.31
CA VAL A 127 8.81 9.40 -8.70
C VAL A 127 7.88 10.51 -9.22
N GLU A 128 7.38 10.44 -10.46
CA GLU A 128 6.40 11.40 -11.00
C GLU A 128 5.08 11.31 -10.23
N LEU A 129 4.55 10.08 -10.11
CA LEU A 129 3.29 9.83 -9.40
C LEU A 129 3.40 10.21 -7.92
N ALA A 130 4.46 9.79 -7.23
CA ALA A 130 4.65 10.11 -5.82
C ALA A 130 4.78 11.63 -5.58
N ALA A 131 5.53 12.34 -6.44
CA ALA A 131 5.69 13.78 -6.29
C ALA A 131 4.38 14.54 -6.54
N ALA A 132 3.61 14.14 -7.55
CA ALA A 132 2.29 14.72 -7.84
C ALA A 132 1.29 14.47 -6.69
N LEU A 133 1.28 13.26 -6.13
CA LEU A 133 0.45 12.92 -4.98
C LEU A 133 0.75 13.83 -3.78
N VAL A 134 2.03 13.95 -3.42
CA VAL A 134 2.46 14.77 -2.27
C VAL A 134 2.12 16.24 -2.50
N ASP A 135 2.32 16.77 -3.72
CA ASP A 135 1.93 18.13 -4.07
C ASP A 135 0.44 18.39 -3.86
N GLN A 136 -0.43 17.45 -4.26
CA GLN A 136 -1.87 17.55 -4.04
C GLN A 136 -2.24 17.50 -2.56
N LEU A 137 -1.58 16.64 -1.78
CA LEU A 137 -1.79 16.58 -0.33
C LEU A 137 -1.41 17.91 0.34
N VAL A 138 -0.28 18.51 -0.05
CA VAL A 138 0.13 19.82 0.48
C VAL A 138 -0.87 20.92 0.09
N LYS A 139 -1.30 20.98 -1.18
CA LYS A 139 -2.31 21.95 -1.65
C LYS A 139 -3.63 21.81 -0.91
N ASN A 140 -4.09 20.57 -0.69
CA ASN A 140 -5.34 20.29 0.00
C ASN A 140 -5.28 20.52 1.52
N SER A 141 -4.08 20.60 2.11
CA SER A 141 -3.91 20.89 3.54
C SER A 141 -4.31 22.33 3.91
N GLY A 142 -4.25 23.27 2.94
CA GLY A 142 -4.48 24.69 3.15
C GLY A 142 -3.46 25.37 4.08
N ARG A 143 -2.31 24.75 4.35
CA ARG A 143 -1.27 25.22 5.27
C ARG A 143 0.11 25.07 4.64
N GLU A 144 1.08 25.82 5.15
CA GLU A 144 2.49 25.57 4.81
C GLU A 144 2.91 24.21 5.40
N CYS A 145 3.48 23.35 4.57
CA CYS A 145 3.95 22.03 4.98
C CYS A 145 5.47 21.91 4.79
N PHE A 146 6.10 21.23 5.74
CA PHE A 146 7.46 20.74 5.61
C PHE A 146 7.41 19.24 5.30
N ILE A 147 8.10 18.82 4.27
CA ILE A 147 8.12 17.42 3.85
C ILE A 147 9.40 16.78 4.38
N VAL A 148 9.27 15.64 5.05
CA VAL A 148 10.40 14.80 5.47
C VAL A 148 10.35 13.52 4.66
N ASP A 149 11.34 13.31 3.81
CA ASP A 149 11.49 12.08 3.01
C ASP A 149 12.45 11.13 3.73
N ALA A 150 11.89 10.13 4.41
CA ALA A 150 12.64 9.16 5.19
C ALA A 150 13.01 7.95 4.32
N GLY A 151 14.32 7.72 4.13
CA GLY A 151 14.83 6.80 3.13
C GLY A 151 14.94 7.45 1.74
N ASP A 152 15.34 8.73 1.70
CA ASP A 152 15.43 9.57 0.49
C ASP A 152 16.34 8.95 -0.61
N GLY A 153 17.23 8.04 -0.22
CA GLY A 153 18.11 7.34 -1.13
C GLY A 153 18.98 8.34 -1.91
N LYS A 154 18.85 8.33 -3.23
CA LYS A 154 19.61 9.23 -4.11
C LYS A 154 18.95 10.61 -4.31
N GLY A 155 17.92 10.94 -3.54
CA GLY A 155 17.29 12.25 -3.55
C GLY A 155 16.32 12.51 -4.70
N TYR A 156 15.84 11.47 -5.40
CA TYR A 156 15.03 11.67 -6.62
C TYR A 156 13.69 12.35 -6.33
N LEU A 157 12.97 11.88 -5.32
CA LEU A 157 11.67 12.41 -4.93
C LEU A 157 11.84 13.79 -4.29
N SER A 158 12.74 13.92 -3.31
CA SER A 158 13.06 15.20 -2.68
C SER A 158 13.48 16.29 -3.67
N SER A 159 14.37 15.97 -4.63
CA SER A 159 14.78 16.93 -5.66
C SER A 159 13.59 17.39 -6.51
N ARG A 160 12.72 16.46 -6.91
CA ARG A 160 11.57 16.80 -7.75
C ARG A 160 10.55 17.64 -6.97
N LEU A 161 10.23 17.28 -5.73
CA LEU A 161 9.35 18.05 -4.86
C LEU A 161 9.85 19.49 -4.65
N ALA A 162 11.15 19.65 -4.41
CA ALA A 162 11.75 20.97 -4.23
C ALA A 162 11.80 21.79 -5.53
N LEU A 163 12.24 21.20 -6.65
CA LEU A 163 12.49 21.94 -7.88
C LEU A 163 11.24 22.13 -8.74
N GLN A 164 10.41 21.10 -8.88
CA GLN A 164 9.21 21.15 -9.73
C GLN A 164 8.03 21.82 -9.04
N TYR A 165 7.85 21.53 -7.75
CA TYR A 165 6.69 22.00 -6.99
C TYR A 165 7.03 23.09 -5.96
N GLY A 166 8.31 23.41 -5.76
CA GLY A 166 8.73 24.47 -4.84
C GLY A 166 8.57 24.13 -3.36
N HIS A 167 8.40 22.84 -3.01
CA HIS A 167 8.17 22.43 -1.63
C HIS A 167 9.45 22.46 -0.79
N ARG A 168 9.30 22.68 0.51
CA ARG A 168 10.40 22.60 1.48
C ARG A 168 10.57 21.15 1.92
N VAL A 169 11.63 20.51 1.47
CA VAL A 169 11.88 19.08 1.69
C VAL A 169 13.18 18.84 2.45
N LEU A 170 13.13 17.96 3.44
CA LEU A 170 14.29 17.40 4.13
C LEU A 170 14.37 15.90 3.82
N GLY A 171 15.33 15.53 2.98
CA GLY A 171 15.67 14.13 2.71
C GLY A 171 16.61 13.57 3.78
N ILE A 172 16.27 12.39 4.32
CA ILE A 172 17.07 11.68 5.34
C ILE A 172 17.29 10.25 4.87
N ASP A 173 18.52 9.75 5.00
CA ASP A 173 18.86 8.36 4.71
C ASP A 173 19.82 7.82 5.78
N ALA A 174 19.71 6.54 6.13
CA ALA A 174 20.61 5.91 7.07
C ALA A 174 21.99 5.60 6.46
N ASN A 175 22.08 5.50 5.14
CA ASN A 175 23.31 5.26 4.41
C ASN A 175 23.94 6.59 3.96
N ALA A 176 25.09 6.93 4.53
CA ALA A 176 25.80 8.17 4.21
C ALA A 176 26.13 8.32 2.70
N ALA A 177 26.39 7.23 1.99
CA ALA A 177 26.67 7.28 0.56
C ALA A 177 25.44 7.73 -0.25
N ASN A 178 24.23 7.37 0.19
CA ASN A 178 22.99 7.84 -0.43
C ASN A 178 22.84 9.35 -0.24
N THR A 179 23.04 9.84 0.99
CA THR A 179 23.02 11.27 1.31
C THR A 179 24.03 12.07 0.48
N GLU A 180 25.26 11.58 0.35
CA GLU A 180 26.29 12.24 -0.47
C GLU A 180 25.89 12.30 -1.95
N ASN A 181 25.35 11.19 -2.49
CA ASN A 181 24.86 11.14 -3.86
C ASN A 181 23.69 12.12 -4.10
N ALA A 182 22.77 12.23 -3.14
CA ALA A 182 21.66 13.18 -3.20
C ALA A 182 22.15 14.64 -3.19
N LEU A 183 23.13 14.97 -2.34
CA LEU A 183 23.74 16.30 -2.31
C LEU A 183 24.45 16.64 -3.63
N ASN A 184 25.23 15.70 -4.16
CA ASN A 184 25.91 15.87 -5.45
C ASN A 184 24.92 16.04 -6.61
N ARG A 185 23.77 15.36 -6.55
CA ARG A 185 22.68 15.54 -7.51
C ARG A 185 22.05 16.92 -7.40
N ASN A 186 21.71 17.38 -6.19
CA ASN A 186 21.14 18.70 -5.97
C ASN A 186 22.02 19.82 -6.52
N ARG A 187 23.35 19.72 -6.33
CA ARG A 187 24.31 20.67 -6.91
C ARG A 187 24.24 20.74 -8.44
N LYS A 188 24.04 19.60 -9.12
CA LYS A 188 23.93 19.53 -10.59
C LYS A 188 22.59 20.07 -11.12
N LEU A 189 21.55 20.09 -10.29
CA LEU A 189 20.21 20.53 -10.68
C LEU A 189 19.95 22.02 -10.36
N GLN A 190 20.84 22.66 -9.60
CA GLN A 190 20.78 24.09 -9.26
C GLN A 190 21.58 25.00 -10.22
N THR A 191 22.31 24.41 -11.17
CA THR A 191 22.94 25.10 -12.31
C THR A 191 21.98 25.21 -13.48
#